data_AF-A0A1V5R797-F1
#
_entry.id   AF-A0A1V5R797-F1
#
_cell.length_a   1.000
_cell.length_b   1.000
_cell.length_c   1.000
_cell.angle_alpha   90.00
_cell.angle_beta   90.00
_cell.angle_gamma   90.00
#
_symmetry.space_group_name_H-M   'P 1'
#
loop_
_entity.id
_entity.type
_entity.pdbx_description
1 polymer ?
#
loop_
_entity_poly.entity_id
_entity_poly.type
_entity_poly.pdbx_seq_one_letter_code
_entity_poly.pdbx_strand_id
1 'polypeptide(L)' 'MRAFAYKLPGYFMEYGPIEAPDETAARSLIRQRLGVRRLPWGLQVWDLESRPLQRWKVAEAS' A
#
# COMPACT_ATOMS: atom_id res chain seq x y z
N MET A 1 4.26 -6.49 -14.96
CA MET A 1 3.62 -5.59 -13.98
C MET A 1 3.52 -6.33 -12.67
N ARG A 2 3.73 -5.65 -11.55
CA ARG A 2 3.66 -6.22 -10.20
C ARG A 2 2.61 -5.44 -9.40
N ALA A 3 2.09 -6.07 -8.37
CA ALA A 3 1.08 -5.46 -7.51
C ALA A 3 1.73 -5.09 -6.17
N PHE A 4 1.58 -3.83 -5.77
CA PHE A 4 2.15 -3.30 -4.53
C PHE A 4 1.05 -2.95 -3.54
N ALA A 5 1.36 -3.10 -2.25
CA ALA A 5 0.57 -2.52 -1.18
C ALA A 5 1.38 -1.47 -0.43
N TYR A 6 0.66 -0.62 0.30
CA TYR A 6 1.26 0.40 1.15
C TYR A 6 0.50 0.56 2.46
N LYS A 7 1.21 1.07 3.46
CA LYS A 7 0.67 1.33 4.80
C LYS A 7 1.16 2.69 5.27
N LEU A 8 0.23 3.51 5.72
CA LEU A 8 0.52 4.83 6.27
C LEU A 8 1.11 4.69 7.68
N PRO A 9 2.07 5.57 8.05
CA PRO A 9 2.64 5.57 9.40
C PRO A 9 1.55 5.86 10.44
N GLY A 10 1.52 5.07 11.52
CA GLY A 10 0.53 5.22 12.60
C GLY A 10 -0.85 4.61 12.32
N TYR A 11 -1.09 4.04 11.13
CA TYR A 11 -2.34 3.35 10.81
C TYR A 11 -2.13 1.84 10.83
N PHE A 12 -3.15 1.07 11.22
CA PHE A 12 -3.13 -0.39 11.09
C PHE A 12 -3.51 -0.87 9.68
N MET A 13 -4.25 -0.04 8.94
CA MET A 13 -4.80 -0.37 7.63
C MET A 13 -3.72 -0.47 6.55
N GLU A 14 -3.77 -1.55 5.78
CA GLU A 14 -3.00 -1.77 4.57
C GLU A 14 -3.87 -1.40 3.35
N TYR A 15 -3.26 -0.76 2.35
CA TYR A 15 -3.92 -0.26 1.15
C TYR A 15 -3.32 -0.92 -0.09
N GLY A 16 -4.14 -1.17 -1.10
CA GLY A 16 -3.73 -1.77 -2.38
C GLY A 16 -4.86 -2.57 -3.02
N PRO A 17 -4.57 -3.32 -4.10
CA PRO A 17 -3.31 -3.34 -4.84
C PRO A 17 -3.09 -2.07 -5.68
N ILE A 18 -1.82 -1.73 -5.93
CA ILE A 18 -1.40 -0.75 -6.93
C ILE A 18 -0.54 -1.46 -7.96
N GLU A 19 -0.98 -1.44 -9.22
CA GLU A 19 -0.22 -2.01 -10.32
C GLU A 19 0.88 -1.04 -10.77
N ALA A 20 2.13 -1.50 -10.73
CA ALA A 20 3.28 -0.73 -11.15
C ALA A 20 4.40 -1.64 -11.71
N PRO A 21 5.33 -1.12 -12.52
CA PRO A 21 6.50 -1.88 -12.95
C PRO A 21 7.48 -2.16 -11.80
N ASP A 22 7.62 -1.23 -10.85
CA ASP A 22 8.53 -1.30 -9.71
C ASP A 22 8.04 -0.46 -8.51
N GLU A 23 8.77 -0.52 -7.37
CA GLU A 23 8.41 0.20 -6.14
C GLU A 23 8.47 1.72 -6.32
N THR A 24 9.36 2.25 -7.15
CA THR A 24 9.51 3.69 -7.39
C THR A 24 8.30 4.25 -8.13
N ALA A 25 7.82 3.52 -9.14
CA ALA A 25 6.58 3.80 -9.85
C ALA A 25 5.37 3.66 -8.92
N ALA A 26 5.33 2.62 -8.08
CA ALA A 26 4.27 2.44 -7.09
C ALA A 26 4.19 3.64 -6.13
N ARG A 27 5.34 4.09 -5.58
CA ARG A 27 5.43 5.29 -4.74
C ARG A 27 4.92 6.55 -5.45
N SER A 28 5.24 6.70 -6.74
CA SER A 28 4.76 7.84 -7.54
C SER A 28 3.24 7.82 -7.70
N LEU A 29 2.66 6.65 -7.94
CA LEU A 29 1.21 6.45 -8.01
C LEU A 29 0.52 6.68 -6.66
N ILE A 30 1.10 6.18 -5.56
CA ILE A 30 0.61 6.42 -4.19
C ILE A 30 0.57 7.92 -3.92
N ARG A 31 1.64 8.64 -4.28
CA ARG A 31 1.73 10.09 -4.09
C ARG A 31 0.61 10.84 -4.84
N GLN A 32 0.37 10.46 -6.10
CA GLN A 32 -0.72 11.02 -6.90
C GLN A 32 -2.09 10.70 -6.28
N ARG A 33 -2.32 9.46 -5.86
CA ARG A 33 -3.58 9.00 -5.25
C ARG A 33 -3.90 9.71 -3.93
N LEU A 34 -2.87 10.00 -3.12
CA LEU A 34 -3.01 10.74 -1.87
C LEU A 34 -3.13 12.26 -2.07
N GLY A 35 -2.89 12.78 -3.29
CA GLY A 35 -2.94 14.22 -3.57
C GLY A 35 -1.85 15.02 -2.83
N VAL A 36 -0.74 14.38 -2.45
CA VAL A 36 0.32 15.02 -1.64
C VAL A 36 1.56 15.33 -2.47
N ARG A 37 2.27 16.41 -2.13
CA ARG A 37 3.53 16.77 -2.80
C ARG A 37 4.69 15.83 -2.46
N ARG A 38 4.68 15.29 -1.23
CA ARG A 38 5.68 14.35 -0.70
C ARG A 38 4.96 13.24 0.06
N LEU A 39 5.48 12.02 -0.03
CA LEU A 39 4.94 10.89 0.74
C LEU A 39 5.23 11.08 2.23
N PRO A 40 4.33 10.64 3.12
CA PRO A 40 4.56 10.66 4.57
C PRO A 40 5.84 9.91 4.93
N TRP A 41 6.61 10.47 5.87
CA TRP A 41 7.80 9.80 6.40
C TRP A 41 7.36 8.53 7.15
N GLY A 42 8.03 7.40 6.89
CA GLY A 42 7.64 6.11 7.43
C GLY A 42 6.53 5.37 6.65
N LEU A 43 6.13 5.86 5.47
CA LEU A 43 5.31 5.08 4.54
C LEU A 43 6.01 3.76 4.20
N GLN A 44 5.33 2.64 4.48
CA GLN A 44 5.76 1.32 4.07
C GLN A 44 5.13 0.97 2.73
N VAL A 45 5.94 0.47 1.79
CA VAL A 45 5.49 -0.03 0.49
C VAL A 45 6.16 -1.39 0.30
N TRP A 46 5.42 -2.38 -0.19
CA TRP A 46 5.94 -3.71 -0.43
C TRP A 46 5.24 -4.38 -1.60
N ASP A 47 5.90 -5.39 -2.15
CA ASP A 47 5.36 -6.22 -3.22
C ASP A 47 4.40 -7.28 -2.66
N LEU A 48 3.24 -7.44 -3.30
CA LEU A 48 2.24 -8.44 -2.89
C LEU A 48 2.69 -9.87 -3.13
N GLU A 49 3.65 -10.11 -4.02
CA GLU A 49 4.26 -11.43 -4.20
C GLU A 49 5.13 -11.82 -3.00
N SER A 50 5.84 -10.87 -2.39
CA SER A 50 6.71 -11.14 -1.24
C SER A 50 5.95 -11.09 0.09
N ARG A 51 4.96 -10.20 0.20
CA ARG A 51 4.07 -10.09 1.35
C ARG A 51 2.64 -9.81 0.89
N PRO A 52 1.77 -10.84 0.86
CA PRO A 52 0.37 -10.65 0.51
C PRO A 52 -0.33 -9.67 1.46
N LEU A 53 -1.34 -8.94 0.96
CA LEU A 53 -2.22 -8.09 1.77
C LEU A 53 -2.86 -8.94 2.86
N GLN A 54 -2.74 -8.51 4.12
CA GLN A 54 -3.57 -9.10 5.16
C GLN A 54 -5.01 -8.74 4.86
N ARG A 55 -5.78 -9.70 4.33
CA ARG A 55 -7.24 -9.60 4.32
C ARG A 55 -7.63 -9.44 5.78
N TRP A 56 -8.17 -8.27 6.14
CA TRP A 56 -8.87 -8.15 7.40
C TRP A 56 -9.94 -9.24 7.37
N LYS A 57 -9.74 -10.33 8.12
CA LYS A 57 -10.87 -11.16 8.52
C LYS A 57 -11.70 -10.21 9.35
N VAL A 58 -12.70 -9.58 8.72
CA VAL A 58 -13.85 -9.09 9.46
C VAL A 58 -14.28 -10.33 10.24
N ALA A 59 -14.05 -10.33 11.56
CA ALA A 59 -14.69 -11.31 12.40
C ALA A 59 -16.16 -11.19 12.04
N GLU A 60 -16.75 -12.22 11.43
CA GLU A 60 -18.19 -12.28 11.27
C GLU A 60 -18.76 -11.90 12.62
N ALA A 61 -19.49 -10.77 12.66
CA ALA A 61 -20.23 -10.40 13.84
C ALA A 61 -21.15 -11.58 14.12
N SER A 62 -20.86 -12.30 15.20
CA SER A 62 -21.69 -13.39 15.72
C SER A 62 -22.94 -12.83 16.35
#